data_AF-A0A9D6J338-F1
#
_entry.id   AF-A0A9D6J338-F1
#
_cell.length_a   1.000
_cell.length_b   1.000
_cell.length_c   1.000
_cell.angle_alpha   90.00
_cell.angle_beta   90.00
_cell.angle_gamma   90.00
#
_symmetry.space_group_name_H-M   'P 1'
#
loop_
_entity.id
_entity.type
_entity.pdbx_description
1 polymer ?
#
loop_
_entity_poly.entity_id
_entity_poly.type
_entity_poly.pdbx_seq_one_letter_code
_entity_poly.pdbx_strand_id
1 'polypeptide(L)' 'PALLPEALDDVPDEVLVKIILDGVPETPMPPWHPLLAPGEVAWLVRQLKEGLK' A
#
# COMPACT_ATOMS: atom_id res chain seq x y z
N PRO A 1 -2.87 -3.33 10.87
CA PRO A 1 -1.78 -4.34 10.77
C PRO A 1 -0.41 -3.65 10.68
N ALA A 2 0.65 -4.35 11.06
CA ALA A 2 2.01 -3.85 10.82
C ALA A 2 2.32 -3.88 9.32
N LEU A 3 2.99 -2.85 8.80
CA LEU A 3 3.41 -2.75 7.40
C LEU A 3 4.88 -3.18 7.25
N LEU A 4 5.28 -4.21 7.98
CA LEU A 4 6.62 -4.78 7.88
C LEU A 4 6.71 -5.68 6.65
N PRO A 5 7.87 -5.81 6.00
CA PRO A 5 8.07 -6.67 4.83
C PRO A 5 7.48 -8.08 5.00
N GLU A 6 7.75 -8.72 6.14
CA GLU A 6 7.34 -10.10 6.41
C GLU A 6 5.81 -10.24 6.48
N ALA A 7 5.10 -9.18 6.84
CA ALA A 7 3.64 -9.16 6.88
C ALA A 7 2.99 -8.91 5.51
N LEU A 8 3.78 -8.46 4.53
CA LEU A 8 3.32 -8.06 3.20
C LEU A 8 3.75 -9.04 2.10
N ASP A 9 4.68 -9.95 2.36
CA ASP A 9 5.26 -10.89 1.38
C ASP A 9 4.18 -11.70 0.63
N ASP A 10 3.19 -12.22 1.34
CA ASP A 10 2.11 -13.04 0.75
C ASP A 10 1.00 -12.21 0.07
N VAL A 11 1.05 -10.87 0.16
CA VAL A 11 0.03 -10.00 -0.41
C VAL A 11 0.49 -9.51 -1.79
N PRO A 12 -0.26 -9.78 -2.88
CA PRO A 12 0.12 -9.29 -4.21
C PRO A 12 0.20 -7.76 -4.27
N ASP A 13 1.16 -7.22 -5.01
CA ASP A 13 1.38 -5.77 -5.12
C ASP A 13 0.13 -5.02 -5.58
N GLU A 14 -0.61 -5.58 -6.53
CA GLU A 14 -1.86 -5.02 -7.06
C GLU A 14 -2.94 -4.85 -5.99
N VAL A 15 -2.98 -5.78 -5.03
CA VAL A 15 -3.91 -5.71 -3.89
C VAL A 15 -3.52 -4.56 -2.97
N LEU A 16 -2.23 -4.42 -2.66
CA LEU A 16 -1.73 -3.32 -1.84
C LEU A 16 -1.92 -1.95 -2.52
N VAL A 17 -1.71 -1.89 -3.83
CA VAL A 17 -1.97 -0.68 -4.62
C VAL A 17 -3.43 -0.28 -4.51
N LYS A 18 -4.35 -1.23 -4.70
CA LYS A 18 -5.78 -0.98 -4.57
C LYS A 18 -6.17 -0.54 -3.16
N ILE A 19 -5.63 -1.20 -2.12
CA ILE A 19 -5.86 -0.83 -0.72
C ILE A 19 -5.42 0.61 -0.43
N ILE A 20 -4.27 1.04 -0.94
CA ILE A 20 -3.79 2.42 -0.74
C ILE A 20 -4.68 3.41 -1.52
N LEU A 21 -5.04 3.09 -2.76
CA LEU A 21 -5.82 3.99 -3.60
C LEU A 21 -7.28 4.15 -3.12
N ASP A 22 -7.93 3.05 -2.75
CA ASP A 22 -9.34 3.00 -2.34
C ASP A 22 -9.52 3.21 -0.83
N GLY A 23 -8.45 3.07 -0.06
CA GLY A 23 -8.51 3.06 1.40
C GLY A 23 -9.14 1.79 1.97
N VAL A 24 -9.30 1.77 3.29
CA VAL A 24 -10.00 0.69 4.00
C VAL A 24 -11.04 1.32 4.92
N PRO A 25 -12.35 1.06 4.69
CA PRO A 25 -13.43 1.59 5.52
C PRO A 25 -13.22 1.30 7.01
N GLU A 26 -13.68 2.21 7.88
CA GLU A 26 -13.57 2.08 9.34
C GLU A 26 -12.12 1.98 9.87
N THR A 27 -11.13 2.37 9.06
CA THR A 27 -9.73 2.47 9.48
C THR A 27 -9.14 3.85 9.16
N PRO A 28 -7.99 4.22 9.76
CA PRO A 28 -7.25 5.44 9.39
C PRO A 28 -6.61 5.42 7.99
N MET A 29 -7.06 4.56 7.07
CA MET A 29 -6.58 4.45 5.70
C MET A 29 -7.62 5.08 4.75
N PRO A 30 -7.63 6.40 4.53
CA PRO A 30 -8.53 7.05 3.57
C PRO A 30 -8.16 6.65 2.12
N PRO A 31 -9.04 6.87 1.13
CA PRO A 31 -8.67 6.73 -0.27
C PRO A 31 -7.65 7.80 -0.68
N TRP A 32 -6.52 7.37 -1.24
CA TRP A 32 -5.44 8.27 -1.67
C TRP A 32 -5.49 8.63 -3.16
N HIS A 33 -6.47 8.09 -3.91
CA HIS A 33 -6.68 8.40 -5.33
C HIS A 33 -6.66 9.90 -5.72
N PRO A 34 -7.13 10.85 -4.88
CA PRO A 34 -7.05 12.28 -5.20
C PRO A 34 -5.62 12.87 -5.14
N LEU A 35 -4.67 12.17 -4.51
CA LEU A 35 -3.32 12.65 -4.21
C LEU A 35 -2.21 11.83 -4.87
N LEU A 36 -2.45 10.54 -5.13
CA LEU A 36 -1.45 9.62 -5.64
C LEU A 36 -1.94 8.92 -6.91
N ALA A 37 -1.08 8.89 -7.93
CA ALA A 37 -1.30 8.10 -9.13
C ALA A 37 -0.95 6.61 -8.89
N PRO A 38 -1.57 5.67 -9.63
CA PRO A 38 -1.29 4.24 -9.46
C PRO A 38 0.19 3.85 -9.58
N GLY A 39 0.96 4.55 -10.44
CA GLY A 39 2.39 4.31 -10.57
C GLY A 39 3.20 4.73 -9.34
N GLU A 40 2.82 5.81 -8.67
CA GLU A 40 3.45 6.28 -7.43
C GLU A 40 3.16 5.30 -6.29
N VAL A 41 1.92 4.81 -6.22
CA VAL A 41 1.54 3.78 -5.25
C VAL A 41 2.26 2.46 -5.50
N ALA A 42 2.41 2.05 -6.76
CA ALA A 42 3.18 0.84 -7.09
C ALA A 42 4.65 0.96 -6.65
N TRP A 43 5.24 2.14 -6.79
CA TRP A 43 6.58 2.40 -6.25
C TRP A 43 6.60 2.32 -4.72
N LEU A 44 5.63 2.93 -4.03
CA LEU A 44 5.51 2.87 -2.56
C LEU A 44 5.37 1.43 -2.05
N VAL A 45 4.55 0.61 -2.70
CA VAL A 45 4.36 -0.81 -2.35
C VAL A 45 5.67 -1.58 -2.41
N ARG A 46 6.48 -1.34 -3.45
CA ARG A 46 7.82 -1.95 -3.54
C ARG A 46 8.72 -1.53 -2.39
N GLN A 47 8.73 -0.25 -2.03
CA GLN A 47 9.52 0.24 -0.89
C GLN A 47 9.05 -0.36 0.44
N LEU A 48 7.74 -0.55 0.63
CA LEU A 48 7.20 -1.21 1.82
C LEU A 48 7.63 -2.68 1.91
N LYS A 49 7.64 -3.40 0.78
CA LYS A 49 8.07 -4.80 0.72
C LYS A 49 9.58 -4.99 0.82
N GLU A 50 10.38 -4.05 0.32
CA GLU A 50 11.84 -4.07 0.46
C GLU A 50 12.28 -3.64 1.88
N GLY A 51 11.38 -3.00 2.63
CA GLY A 51 11.67 -2.39 3.91
C GLY A 51 12.27 -0.99 3.75
N LEU A 52 11.73 -0.04 4.50
CA LEU A 52 12.29 1.30 4.61
C LEU A 52 13.56 1.24 5.47
N LYS A 53 14.66 1.81 4.97
CA LYS A 53 15.94 1.91 5.70
C LYS A 53 16.07 3.20 6.48
#